data_AF-A0A416ZD65-F1
#
_entry.id   AF-A0A416ZD65-F1
#
_cell.length_a   1.000
_cell.length_b   1.000
_cell.length_c   1.000
_cell.angle_alpha   90.00
_cell.angle_beta   90.00
_cell.angle_gamma   90.00
#
_symmetry.space_group_name_H-M   'P 1'
#
loop_
_entity.id
_entity.type
_entity.pdbx_description
1 polymer ?
#
loop_
_entity_poly.entity_id
_entity_poly.type
_entity_poly.pdbx_seq_one_letter_code
_entity_poly.pdbx_strand_id
1 'polypeptide(L)'
;MGGSSFTAGEESVTLDFANAEITKNDESIELSDLAEGDILTVEVGNNTAASATVESVGGGQSFGGSGEVTQGTAATTISEDGTYSGESYTSTGDDENALRVDGAAVTLDGVTVDKSAGAASNTEDGDFYGMNAALLAMNGATVTIKNATVTSSAQNGNGVFSYGSGTTSASNLVVETSGNSSAAIRSDRGGGTVNVSGGAYTSNGYNSPAVYSTADITVKNANLTANNSEALVIEGKNSITLEDCYATGNMSDTKGTSSSENVHNVMIYQSMSGDADVGTSVFSMTGGSLVGSSGDMFYITNTHCLMTLSGVNIVNNDADGALLRVVGNSASRGWGTAGSNGAQVEFAADGQTLAGDIIVDTISNLTMTMKNGSTFTGTINIIDNAEGGTAVSDNAVVTIENGCTWNLTGNCTLTSLTSNGTINFNGYTITLADGTVLK
;
A
#
# COMPACT_ATOMS: atom_id res chain seq x y z
N MET A 1 16.03 -14.14 20.59
CA MET A 1 15.93 -15.60 20.80
C MET A 1 16.65 -16.27 19.65
N GLY A 2 17.47 -17.28 19.91
CA GLY A 2 18.38 -17.86 18.92
C GLY A 2 17.63 -18.59 17.82
N GLY A 3 17.71 -18.07 16.59
CA GLY A 3 17.27 -18.79 15.41
C GLY A 3 18.19 -20.00 15.19
N SER A 4 17.61 -21.19 15.09
CA SER A 4 18.33 -22.37 14.65
C SER A 4 18.71 -22.18 13.17
N SER A 5 20.00 -22.00 12.90
CA SER A 5 20.52 -22.06 11.54
C SER A 5 20.53 -23.50 11.06
N PHE A 6 19.88 -23.79 9.93
CA PHE A 6 20.04 -25.06 9.23
C PHE A 6 21.30 -24.99 8.35
N THR A 7 22.18 -25.98 8.49
CA THR A 7 23.32 -26.18 7.60
C THR A 7 23.12 -27.51 6.90
N ALA A 8 22.93 -27.50 5.58
CA ALA A 8 22.77 -28.72 4.80
C ALA A 8 24.04 -29.58 4.86
N GLY A 9 23.89 -30.89 5.08
CA GLY A 9 25.00 -31.85 5.00
C GLY A 9 25.32 -32.24 3.54
N GLU A 10 26.40 -33.00 3.35
CA GLU A 10 26.78 -33.52 2.02
C GLU A 10 26.03 -34.81 1.62
N GLU A 11 25.23 -35.37 2.54
CA GLU A 11 24.45 -36.57 2.29
C GLU A 11 23.10 -36.22 1.64
N SER A 12 22.78 -36.86 0.52
CA SER A 12 21.50 -36.74 -0.16
C SER A 12 20.76 -38.08 -0.19
N VAL A 13 19.44 -38.04 0.01
CA VAL A 13 18.55 -39.18 -0.19
C VAL A 13 17.52 -38.83 -1.26
N THR A 14 17.17 -39.80 -2.11
CA THR A 14 16.06 -39.68 -3.06
C THR A 14 14.84 -40.39 -2.49
N LEU A 15 13.72 -39.68 -2.42
CA LEU A 15 12.43 -40.21 -1.97
C LEU A 15 11.42 -40.13 -3.12
N ASP A 16 10.61 -41.17 -3.27
CA ASP A 16 9.49 -41.20 -4.23
C ASP A 16 8.21 -40.70 -3.56
N PHE A 17 7.57 -39.69 -4.17
CA PHE A 17 6.36 -39.02 -3.70
C PHE A 17 5.12 -39.37 -4.53
N ALA A 18 5.20 -40.26 -5.51
CA ALA A 18 4.11 -40.51 -6.46
C ALA A 18 2.77 -40.95 -5.81
N ASN A 19 2.80 -41.42 -4.56
CA ASN A 19 1.61 -41.81 -3.80
C ASN A 19 1.51 -41.10 -2.43
N ALA A 20 2.30 -40.05 -2.21
CA ALA A 20 2.28 -39.30 -0.96
C ALA A 20 1.14 -38.27 -1.00
N GLU A 21 0.39 -38.14 0.10
CA GLU A 21 -0.45 -36.97 0.31
C GLU A 21 0.45 -35.79 0.71
N ILE A 22 0.40 -34.71 -0.08
CA ILE A 22 1.18 -33.50 0.17
C ILE A 22 0.22 -32.40 0.59
N THR A 23 0.49 -31.75 1.73
CA THR A 23 -0.34 -30.66 2.24
C THR A 23 0.45 -29.38 2.47
N LYS A 24 -0.17 -28.23 2.19
CA LYS A 24 0.34 -26.88 2.46
C LYS A 24 -0.80 -26.04 3.03
N ASN A 25 -0.63 -25.50 4.24
CA ASN A 25 -1.68 -24.77 4.98
C ASN A 25 -3.01 -25.56 5.09
N ASP A 26 -2.93 -26.84 5.44
CA ASP A 26 -4.06 -27.78 5.53
C ASP A 26 -4.82 -28.06 4.21
N GLU A 27 -4.32 -27.59 3.07
CA GLU A 27 -4.84 -27.91 1.73
C GLU A 27 -3.97 -28.93 1.02
N SER A 28 -4.58 -29.85 0.26
CA SER A 28 -3.87 -30.84 -0.54
C SER A 28 -3.34 -30.21 -1.84
N ILE A 29 -2.07 -30.46 -2.16
CA ILE A 29 -1.38 -29.94 -3.34
C ILE A 29 -0.75 -31.07 -4.16
N GLU A 30 -0.43 -30.80 -5.42
CA GLU A 30 0.28 -31.73 -6.27
C GLU A 30 1.79 -31.61 -6.07
N LEU A 31 2.55 -32.66 -6.40
CA LEU A 31 4.02 -32.63 -6.30
C LEU A 31 4.64 -31.52 -7.16
N SER A 32 3.98 -31.14 -8.26
CA SER A 32 4.42 -30.06 -9.15
C SER A 32 4.31 -28.67 -8.52
N ASP A 33 3.62 -28.55 -7.38
CA ASP A 33 3.40 -27.28 -6.69
C ASP A 33 4.50 -26.99 -5.65
N LEU A 34 5.42 -27.92 -5.42
CA LEU A 34 6.60 -27.71 -4.59
C LEU A 34 7.65 -26.88 -5.35
N ALA A 35 8.23 -25.90 -4.66
CA ALA A 35 9.30 -25.05 -5.18
C ALA A 35 10.65 -25.38 -4.52
N GLU A 36 11.74 -25.05 -5.20
CA GLU A 36 13.06 -25.07 -4.57
C GLU A 36 13.09 -24.14 -3.35
N GLY A 37 13.53 -24.65 -2.21
CA GLY A 37 13.53 -23.91 -0.94
C GLY A 37 12.34 -24.20 -0.03
N ASP A 38 11.30 -24.91 -0.49
CA ASP A 38 10.26 -25.42 0.40
C ASP A 38 10.87 -26.36 1.45
N ILE A 39 10.48 -26.17 2.71
CA ILE A 39 10.86 -27.04 3.81
C ILE A 39 9.71 -28.01 4.04
N LEU A 40 10.01 -29.30 3.93
CA LEU A 40 9.02 -30.37 4.11
C LEU A 40 9.33 -31.16 5.38
N THR A 41 8.29 -31.38 6.18
CA THR A 41 8.27 -32.53 7.09
C THR A 41 7.73 -33.72 6.30
N VAL A 42 8.58 -34.73 6.09
CA VAL A 42 8.25 -35.92 5.31
C VAL A 42 8.17 -37.13 6.22
N GLU A 43 7.06 -37.85 6.19
CA GLU A 43 6.96 -39.16 6.82
C GLU A 43 7.52 -40.21 5.86
N VAL A 44 8.67 -40.78 6.22
CA VAL A 44 9.43 -41.68 5.34
C VAL A 44 9.11 -43.14 5.66
N GLY A 45 8.61 -43.87 4.66
CA GLY A 45 8.51 -45.34 4.64
C GLY A 45 9.77 -46.01 4.09
N ASN A 46 9.66 -47.24 3.57
CA ASN A 46 10.79 -47.93 2.90
C ASN A 46 11.15 -47.19 1.59
N ASN A 47 11.98 -46.16 1.66
CA ASN A 47 12.45 -45.33 0.53
C ASN A 47 11.33 -44.62 -0.27
N THR A 48 10.15 -44.47 0.33
CA THR A 48 8.98 -43.79 -0.25
C THR A 48 8.44 -42.79 0.78
N ALA A 49 7.93 -41.65 0.33
CA ALA A 49 7.20 -40.73 1.19
C ALA A 49 5.78 -41.27 1.40
N ALA A 50 5.36 -41.43 2.65
CA ALA A 50 3.99 -41.80 3.00
C ALA A 50 3.08 -40.57 3.03
N SER A 51 3.59 -39.46 3.56
CA SER A 51 2.96 -38.15 3.56
C SER A 51 4.04 -37.07 3.59
N ALA A 52 3.69 -35.86 3.18
CA ALA A 52 4.53 -34.69 3.34
C ALA A 52 3.70 -33.47 3.69
N THR A 53 4.19 -32.67 4.62
CA THR A 53 3.60 -31.37 4.95
C THR A 53 4.63 -30.31 4.70
N VAL A 54 4.26 -29.29 3.91
CA VAL A 54 5.06 -28.09 3.74
C VAL A 54 5.00 -27.32 5.05
N GLU A 55 6.14 -27.26 5.75
CA GLU A 55 6.25 -26.56 7.02
C GLU A 55 6.18 -25.05 6.76
N SER A 56 5.10 -24.43 7.23
CA SER A 56 5.07 -22.98 7.41
C SER A 56 5.90 -22.71 8.65
N VAL A 57 7.20 -22.46 8.46
CA VAL A 57 8.08 -22.13 9.59
C VAL A 57 7.54 -20.86 10.21
N GLY A 58 6.93 -21.00 11.40
CA GLY A 58 6.37 -19.90 12.18
C GLY A 58 7.46 -18.90 12.55
N GLY A 59 7.64 -17.94 11.66
CA GLY A 59 8.57 -16.82 11.70
C GLY A 59 8.26 -16.05 10.42
N GLY A 60 7.91 -14.77 10.57
CA GLY A 60 7.25 -13.95 9.55
C GLY A 60 7.69 -14.26 8.13
N GLN A 61 6.70 -14.31 7.21
CA GLN A 61 6.89 -14.41 5.77
C GLN A 61 8.28 -13.93 5.39
N SER A 62 9.17 -14.89 5.14
CA SER A 62 10.50 -14.59 4.66
C SER A 62 10.33 -14.12 3.22
N PHE A 63 10.07 -12.83 3.05
CA PHE A 63 10.29 -12.06 1.83
C PHE A 63 11.80 -11.95 1.60
N GLY A 64 12.41 -13.12 1.45
CA GLY A 64 13.83 -13.31 1.29
C GLY A 64 14.00 -14.29 0.15
N GLY A 65 13.58 -13.89 -1.05
CA GLY A 65 14.17 -14.43 -2.27
C GLY A 65 15.68 -14.29 -2.13
N SER A 66 16.36 -15.40 -1.86
CA SER A 66 17.81 -15.53 -1.97
C SER A 66 18.28 -15.54 -3.43
N GLY A 67 17.38 -15.25 -4.37
CA GLY A 67 17.67 -14.97 -5.76
C GLY A 67 18.37 -13.62 -5.94
N GLU A 68 19.13 -13.51 -7.02
CA GLU A 68 19.67 -12.23 -7.47
C GLU A 68 18.50 -11.30 -7.81
N VAL A 69 18.40 -10.16 -7.12
CA VAL A 69 17.44 -9.10 -7.45
C VAL A 69 17.61 -8.73 -8.92
N THR A 70 16.56 -8.93 -9.72
CA THR A 70 16.61 -8.66 -11.16
C THR A 70 15.50 -7.71 -11.60
N GLN A 71 15.88 -6.66 -12.33
CA GLN A 71 14.95 -5.77 -13.02
C GLN A 71 14.61 -6.28 -14.43
N GLY A 72 15.02 -7.51 -14.77
CA GLY A 72 14.87 -8.07 -16.11
C GLY A 72 15.77 -7.40 -17.15
N THR A 73 15.44 -7.62 -18.42
CA THR A 73 16.05 -6.96 -19.58
C THR A 73 15.32 -5.64 -19.91
N ALA A 74 15.82 -4.90 -20.90
CA ALA A 74 15.13 -3.71 -21.40
C ALA A 74 15.20 -3.66 -22.93
N ALA A 75 14.07 -3.42 -23.57
CA ALA A 75 14.01 -3.21 -25.02
C ALA A 75 14.79 -1.96 -25.43
N THR A 76 14.83 -0.96 -24.56
CA THR A 76 15.68 0.23 -24.71
C THR A 76 16.22 0.69 -23.36
N THR A 77 17.53 0.90 -23.30
CA THR A 77 18.21 1.50 -22.15
C THR A 77 18.80 2.86 -22.53
N ILE A 78 18.51 3.88 -21.74
CA ILE A 78 19.18 5.18 -21.77
C ILE A 78 20.09 5.28 -20.54
N SER A 79 21.39 5.34 -20.77
CA SER A 79 22.42 5.39 -19.73
C SER A 79 23.34 6.62 -19.85
N GLU A 80 22.98 7.57 -20.71
CA GLU A 80 23.69 8.83 -20.89
C GLU A 80 22.72 10.00 -20.77
N ASP A 81 23.21 11.12 -20.26
CA ASP A 81 22.40 12.32 -20.09
C ASP A 81 21.91 12.85 -21.45
N GLY A 82 20.65 13.25 -21.53
CA GLY A 82 20.09 13.65 -22.81
C GLY A 82 18.66 14.14 -22.81
N THR A 83 18.21 14.55 -24.00
CA THR A 83 16.83 14.90 -24.29
C THR A 83 16.34 14.11 -25.49
N TYR A 84 15.21 13.44 -25.34
CA TYR A 84 14.59 12.57 -26.34
C TYR A 84 13.16 13.04 -26.54
N SER A 85 12.72 13.18 -27.79
CA SER A 85 11.45 13.83 -28.09
C SER A 85 10.71 13.14 -29.23
N GLY A 86 9.41 12.88 -29.03
CA GLY A 86 8.55 12.25 -30.03
C GLY A 86 8.89 10.80 -30.37
N GLU A 87 9.78 10.17 -29.61
CA GLU A 87 10.18 8.77 -29.83
C GLU A 87 9.14 7.79 -29.27
N SER A 88 9.18 6.56 -29.77
CA SER A 88 8.34 5.46 -29.31
C SER A 88 9.21 4.31 -28.81
N TYR A 89 8.95 3.86 -27.59
CA TYR A 89 9.64 2.75 -26.94
C TYR A 89 8.62 1.65 -26.66
N THR A 90 8.84 0.44 -27.17
CA THR A 90 7.85 -0.63 -27.11
C THR A 90 8.48 -1.95 -26.69
N SER A 91 7.80 -2.73 -25.84
CA SER A 91 8.20 -4.10 -25.49
C SER A 91 6.99 -5.03 -25.43
N THR A 92 7.20 -6.26 -25.88
CA THR A 92 6.31 -7.42 -25.68
C THR A 92 7.02 -8.59 -25.01
N GLY A 93 8.31 -8.45 -24.67
CA GLY A 93 9.15 -9.53 -24.15
C GLY A 93 8.78 -9.93 -22.73
N ASP A 94 9.07 -11.16 -22.34
CA ASP A 94 8.98 -11.55 -20.92
C ASP A 94 10.12 -10.89 -20.15
N ASP A 95 9.86 -10.51 -18.90
CA ASP A 95 10.88 -9.95 -18.01
C ASP A 95 11.64 -8.78 -18.64
N GLU A 96 10.93 -7.88 -19.32
CA GLU A 96 11.54 -6.84 -20.14
C GLU A 96 10.81 -5.49 -20.01
N ASN A 97 11.55 -4.45 -19.63
CA ASN A 97 11.05 -3.07 -19.66
C ASN A 97 10.87 -2.58 -21.10
N ALA A 98 9.87 -1.74 -21.35
CA ALA A 98 9.80 -1.01 -22.62
C ALA A 98 10.88 0.08 -22.69
N LEU A 99 11.07 0.84 -21.61
CA LEU A 99 12.11 1.85 -21.49
C LEU A 99 12.73 1.82 -20.09
N ARG A 100 14.06 1.67 -20.04
CA ARG A 100 14.87 1.79 -18.83
C ARG A 100 15.75 3.04 -18.90
N VAL A 101 15.73 3.85 -17.85
CA VAL A 101 16.71 4.92 -17.62
C VAL A 101 17.59 4.54 -16.44
N ASP A 102 18.87 4.37 -16.69
CA ASP A 102 19.83 3.80 -15.76
C ASP A 102 20.93 4.82 -15.42
N GLY A 103 20.87 5.39 -14.20
CA GLY A 103 21.89 6.28 -13.66
C GLY A 103 22.10 7.61 -14.42
N ALA A 104 21.19 7.97 -15.33
CA ALA A 104 21.32 9.14 -16.20
C ALA A 104 20.29 10.24 -15.88
N ALA A 105 20.60 11.49 -16.26
CA ALA A 105 19.70 12.62 -16.25
C ALA A 105 19.04 12.80 -17.63
N VAL A 106 17.75 12.46 -17.74
CA VAL A 106 17.05 12.34 -19.01
C VAL A 106 15.80 13.19 -19.03
N THR A 107 15.60 13.92 -20.13
CA THR A 107 14.32 14.56 -20.47
C THR A 107 13.64 13.82 -21.61
N LEU A 108 12.40 13.36 -21.40
CA LEU A 108 11.52 12.74 -22.37
C LEU A 108 10.34 13.68 -22.66
N ASP A 109 10.17 14.11 -23.92
CA ASP A 109 9.11 15.06 -24.31
C ASP A 109 8.24 14.50 -25.45
N GLY A 110 6.95 14.32 -25.21
CA GLY A 110 6.02 13.84 -26.23
C GLY A 110 6.29 12.41 -26.67
N VAL A 111 6.93 11.59 -25.84
CA VAL A 111 7.26 10.19 -26.15
C VAL A 111 6.05 9.28 -25.97
N THR A 112 6.10 8.11 -26.59
CA THR A 112 5.19 6.99 -26.31
C THR A 112 5.99 5.84 -25.72
N VAL A 113 5.55 5.28 -24.59
CA VAL A 113 6.15 4.09 -23.98
C VAL A 113 5.07 3.04 -23.84
N ASP A 114 5.24 1.87 -24.45
CA ASP A 114 4.21 0.82 -24.48
C ASP A 114 4.75 -0.56 -24.13
N LYS A 115 4.32 -1.10 -23.00
CA LYS A 115 4.56 -2.47 -22.56
C LYS A 115 3.31 -3.33 -22.81
N SER A 116 3.11 -3.76 -24.05
CA SER A 116 1.84 -4.36 -24.47
C SER A 116 1.70 -5.85 -24.16
N ALA A 117 2.78 -6.55 -23.79
CA ALA A 117 2.74 -7.95 -23.38
C ALA A 117 4.00 -8.33 -22.59
N GLY A 118 4.04 -9.57 -22.10
CA GLY A 118 5.16 -10.17 -21.37
C GLY A 118 4.69 -10.83 -20.08
N ALA A 119 5.18 -12.04 -19.83
CA ALA A 119 5.08 -12.69 -18.52
C ALA A 119 6.09 -12.08 -17.55
N ALA A 120 5.82 -12.25 -16.24
CA ALA A 120 6.81 -12.08 -15.19
C ALA A 120 7.19 -13.47 -14.69
N SER A 121 8.46 -13.85 -14.83
CA SER A 121 8.96 -15.14 -14.34
C SER A 121 9.04 -15.20 -12.82
N ASN A 122 9.14 -14.04 -12.17
CA ASN A 122 9.12 -13.88 -10.73
C ASN A 122 8.16 -12.74 -10.34
N THR A 123 7.17 -13.03 -9.50
CA THR A 123 6.17 -12.05 -9.07
C THR A 123 6.74 -11.00 -8.13
N GLU A 124 7.65 -11.37 -7.22
CA GLU A 124 8.32 -10.41 -6.32
C GLU A 124 9.15 -9.42 -7.13
N ASP A 125 9.91 -9.91 -8.10
CA ASP A 125 10.74 -9.05 -8.93
C ASP A 125 9.91 -8.14 -9.86
N GLY A 126 8.78 -8.65 -10.36
CA GLY A 126 7.80 -7.85 -11.07
C GLY A 126 7.19 -6.77 -10.19
N ASP A 127 6.76 -7.15 -8.98
CA ASP A 127 6.09 -6.26 -8.03
C ASP A 127 7.03 -5.16 -7.55
N PHE A 128 8.23 -5.51 -7.08
CA PHE A 128 9.07 -4.59 -6.29
C PHE A 128 10.33 -4.12 -7.00
N TYR A 129 10.72 -4.72 -8.14
CA TYR A 129 11.94 -4.32 -8.88
C TYR A 129 11.63 -3.78 -10.28
N GLY A 130 10.36 -3.73 -10.68
CA GLY A 130 9.93 -3.10 -11.91
C GLY A 130 10.30 -3.88 -13.16
N MET A 131 10.39 -5.20 -13.09
CA MET A 131 10.83 -6.06 -14.20
C MET A 131 10.06 -5.86 -15.51
N ASN A 132 8.73 -5.70 -15.42
CA ASN A 132 7.87 -5.45 -16.57
C ASN A 132 7.43 -3.99 -16.68
N ALA A 133 8.04 -3.05 -15.95
CA ALA A 133 7.61 -1.66 -16.01
C ALA A 133 7.69 -1.10 -17.45
N ALA A 134 6.70 -0.30 -17.84
CA ALA A 134 6.74 0.43 -19.10
C ALA A 134 7.91 1.42 -19.09
N LEU A 135 7.96 2.30 -18.08
CA LEU A 135 9.11 3.15 -17.79
C LEU A 135 9.70 2.79 -16.43
N LEU A 136 10.96 2.34 -16.42
CA LEU A 136 11.75 2.14 -15.21
C LEU A 136 12.87 3.18 -15.11
N ALA A 137 12.88 3.97 -14.04
CA ALA A 137 14.00 4.83 -13.67
C ALA A 137 14.74 4.20 -12.47
N MET A 138 16.04 3.95 -12.59
CA MET A 138 16.81 3.24 -11.56
C MET A 138 18.24 3.78 -11.38
N ASN A 139 18.94 3.27 -10.37
CA ASN A 139 20.35 3.58 -10.08
C ASN A 139 20.65 5.09 -9.91
N GLY A 140 19.72 5.83 -9.30
CA GLY A 140 19.87 7.27 -9.08
C GLY A 140 19.58 8.14 -10.30
N ALA A 141 18.91 7.60 -11.33
CA ALA A 141 18.48 8.36 -12.49
C ALA A 141 17.66 9.61 -12.11
N THR A 142 17.80 10.66 -12.92
CA THR A 142 16.96 11.87 -12.86
C THR A 142 16.06 11.92 -14.09
N VAL A 143 14.86 11.41 -13.88
CA VAL A 143 13.63 11.39 -14.68
C VAL A 143 12.98 12.74 -14.95
N THR A 144 12.95 13.33 -16.15
CA THR A 144 11.90 14.31 -16.50
C THR A 144 11.12 13.81 -17.70
N ILE A 145 9.82 13.52 -17.53
CA ILE A 145 8.94 13.09 -18.61
C ILE A 145 7.73 14.02 -18.72
N LYS A 146 7.40 14.46 -19.94
CA LYS A 146 6.29 15.38 -20.16
C LYS A 146 5.54 15.11 -21.46
N ASN A 147 4.24 15.42 -21.45
CA ASN A 147 3.34 15.28 -22.60
C ASN A 147 3.36 13.87 -23.24
N ALA A 148 3.62 12.83 -22.45
CA ALA A 148 3.84 11.48 -22.95
C ALA A 148 2.64 10.57 -22.70
N THR A 149 2.56 9.50 -23.50
CA THR A 149 1.64 8.39 -23.26
C THR A 149 2.44 7.18 -22.79
N VAL A 150 2.03 6.58 -21.68
CA VAL A 150 2.68 5.40 -21.10
C VAL A 150 1.62 4.32 -20.87
N THR A 151 1.68 3.22 -21.61
CA THR A 151 0.72 2.12 -21.53
C THR A 151 1.39 0.83 -21.11
N SER A 152 0.65 0.00 -20.38
CA SER A 152 1.11 -1.35 -20.04
C SER A 152 -0.05 -2.32 -19.86
N SER A 153 0.05 -3.49 -20.49
CA SER A 153 -0.89 -4.61 -20.30
C SER A 153 -0.24 -5.88 -19.77
N ALA A 154 1.07 -5.88 -19.53
CA ALA A 154 1.77 -6.99 -18.89
C ALA A 154 1.42 -7.10 -17.40
N GLN A 155 1.46 -8.32 -16.85
CA GLN A 155 1.39 -8.53 -15.41
C GLN A 155 2.63 -7.91 -14.73
N ASN A 156 2.42 -7.27 -13.56
CA ASN A 156 3.44 -6.46 -12.88
C ASN A 156 4.00 -5.31 -13.76
N GLY A 157 3.30 -4.99 -14.83
CA GLY A 157 3.67 -3.97 -15.80
C GLY A 157 3.27 -2.59 -15.32
N ASN A 158 3.94 -2.09 -14.30
CA ASN A 158 3.72 -0.74 -13.78
C ASN A 158 3.96 0.34 -14.85
N GLY A 159 3.24 1.46 -14.74
CA GLY A 159 3.34 2.56 -15.70
C GLY A 159 4.66 3.31 -15.59
N VAL A 160 4.73 4.24 -14.63
CA VAL A 160 5.97 4.94 -14.25
C VAL A 160 6.50 4.34 -12.96
N PHE A 161 7.65 3.67 -13.04
CA PHE A 161 8.30 3.02 -11.90
C PHE A 161 9.62 3.74 -11.56
N SER A 162 9.74 4.22 -10.33
CA SER A 162 10.98 4.78 -9.79
C SER A 162 11.61 3.85 -8.75
N TYR A 163 12.79 3.33 -9.03
CA TYR A 163 13.48 2.37 -8.17
C TYR A 163 14.71 3.00 -7.51
N GLY A 164 14.82 2.86 -6.19
CA GLY A 164 15.97 3.38 -5.43
C GLY A 164 15.91 4.89 -5.18
N SER A 165 17.08 5.54 -5.13
CA SER A 165 17.25 6.93 -4.67
C SER A 165 17.15 8.01 -5.77
N GLY A 166 16.54 7.69 -6.91
CA GLY A 166 16.41 8.61 -8.05
C GLY A 166 15.34 9.69 -7.87
N THR A 167 15.24 10.60 -8.84
CA THR A 167 14.15 11.59 -8.92
C THR A 167 13.39 11.43 -10.23
N THR A 168 12.07 11.31 -10.17
CA THR A 168 11.20 11.26 -11.34
C THR A 168 10.20 12.42 -11.31
N SER A 169 10.24 13.27 -12.33
CA SER A 169 9.34 14.39 -12.53
C SER A 169 8.47 14.14 -13.76
N ALA A 170 7.17 13.91 -13.56
CA ALA A 170 6.20 13.65 -14.61
C ALA A 170 5.25 14.84 -14.77
N SER A 171 4.95 15.25 -16.00
CA SER A 171 3.98 16.31 -16.23
C SER A 171 3.08 16.08 -17.44
N ASN A 172 1.77 16.21 -17.24
CA ASN A 172 0.77 16.05 -18.29
C ASN A 172 0.91 14.71 -19.05
N LEU A 173 0.97 13.59 -18.30
CA LEU A 173 1.01 12.26 -18.90
C LEU A 173 -0.38 11.67 -19.04
N VAL A 174 -0.52 10.75 -19.99
CA VAL A 174 -1.63 9.78 -20.01
C VAL A 174 -1.02 8.41 -19.73
N VAL A 175 -1.30 7.86 -18.55
CA VAL A 175 -0.81 6.57 -18.12
C VAL A 175 -1.97 5.60 -17.95
N GLU A 176 -1.89 4.43 -18.59
CA GLU A 176 -2.88 3.38 -18.43
C GLU A 176 -2.23 2.01 -18.26
N THR A 177 -2.54 1.33 -17.15
CA THR A 177 -2.10 -0.04 -16.88
C THR A 177 -3.28 -1.00 -16.78
N SER A 178 -3.12 -2.25 -17.22
CA SER A 178 -4.20 -3.25 -17.15
C SER A 178 -3.82 -4.59 -16.53
N GLY A 179 -2.53 -4.88 -16.34
CA GLY A 179 -2.09 -6.08 -15.61
C GLY A 179 -2.40 -6.01 -14.13
N ASN A 180 -2.44 -7.16 -13.45
CA ASN A 180 -2.46 -7.20 -11.99
C ASN A 180 -1.11 -6.72 -11.42
N SER A 181 -1.14 -6.21 -10.20
CA SER A 181 0.01 -5.59 -9.51
C SER A 181 0.74 -4.53 -10.35
N SER A 182 0.00 -3.76 -11.13
CA SER A 182 0.52 -2.81 -12.12
C SER A 182 -0.01 -1.41 -11.79
N ALA A 183 0.61 -0.74 -10.82
CA ALA A 183 0.25 0.62 -10.47
C ALA A 183 0.61 1.61 -11.59
N ALA A 184 -0.17 2.69 -11.72
CA ALA A 184 0.11 3.71 -12.73
C ALA A 184 1.35 4.54 -12.35
N ILE A 185 1.48 4.88 -11.06
CA ILE A 185 2.68 5.48 -10.46
C ILE A 185 3.17 4.55 -9.36
N ARG A 186 4.42 4.12 -9.44
CA ARG A 186 5.03 3.24 -8.45
C ARG A 186 6.45 3.68 -8.08
N SER A 187 6.80 3.46 -6.84
CA SER A 187 8.17 3.48 -6.37
C SER A 187 8.44 2.29 -5.45
N ASP A 188 9.65 1.74 -5.49
CA ASP A 188 10.10 0.68 -4.58
C ASP A 188 11.58 0.84 -4.18
N ARG A 189 11.93 0.28 -3.01
CA ARG A 189 13.28 0.11 -2.45
C ARG A 189 14.17 1.35 -2.48
N GLY A 190 13.61 2.49 -2.09
CA GLY A 190 14.40 3.69 -1.83
C GLY A 190 13.53 4.93 -1.69
N GLY A 191 13.86 5.76 -0.70
CA GLY A 191 13.23 7.06 -0.44
C GLY A 191 13.59 8.12 -1.49
N GLY A 192 13.52 7.77 -2.77
CA GLY A 192 13.64 8.72 -3.88
C GLY A 192 12.50 9.73 -3.89
N THR A 193 12.43 10.54 -4.94
CA THR A 193 11.38 11.58 -5.05
C THR A 193 10.61 11.43 -6.36
N VAL A 194 9.28 11.43 -6.29
CA VAL A 194 8.40 11.42 -7.46
C VAL A 194 7.53 12.68 -7.43
N ASN A 195 7.67 13.53 -8.44
CA ASN A 195 6.88 14.76 -8.59
C ASN A 195 5.99 14.65 -9.82
N VAL A 196 4.69 14.78 -9.65
CA VAL A 196 3.71 14.65 -10.74
C VAL A 196 2.87 15.93 -10.83
N SER A 197 2.68 16.44 -12.04
CA SER A 197 1.84 17.63 -12.28
C SER A 197 0.95 17.48 -13.51
N GLY A 198 -0.38 17.50 -13.31
CA GLY A 198 -1.34 17.29 -14.40
C GLY A 198 -1.35 15.85 -14.91
N GLY A 199 -2.25 15.58 -15.86
CA GLY A 199 -2.36 14.28 -16.51
C GLY A 199 -3.41 13.35 -15.90
N ALA A 200 -3.51 12.16 -16.48
CA ALA A 200 -4.43 11.10 -16.07
C ALA A 200 -3.65 9.79 -15.89
N TYR A 201 -3.82 9.15 -14.74
CA TYR A 201 -3.11 7.96 -14.34
C TYR A 201 -4.13 6.91 -13.93
N THR A 202 -4.31 5.89 -14.76
CA THR A 202 -5.35 4.88 -14.59
C THR A 202 -4.74 3.49 -14.47
N SER A 203 -5.16 2.76 -13.44
CA SER A 203 -4.88 1.34 -13.29
C SER A 203 -6.18 0.54 -13.32
N ASN A 204 -6.17 -0.56 -14.08
CA ASN A 204 -7.33 -1.43 -14.28
C ASN A 204 -7.17 -2.81 -13.62
N GLY A 205 -5.97 -3.21 -13.22
CA GLY A 205 -5.73 -4.50 -12.57
C GLY A 205 -6.17 -4.56 -11.11
N TYR A 206 -6.14 -5.76 -10.55
CA TYR A 206 -6.22 -5.96 -9.09
C TYR A 206 -4.85 -5.72 -8.45
N ASN A 207 -4.81 -5.37 -7.17
CA ASN A 207 -3.59 -5.03 -6.42
C ASN A 207 -2.76 -3.93 -7.09
N SER A 208 -3.43 -3.07 -7.84
CA SER A 208 -2.83 -2.09 -8.75
C SER A 208 -3.33 -0.71 -8.35
N PRO A 209 -2.86 -0.14 -7.22
CA PRO A 209 -3.31 1.18 -6.85
C PRO A 209 -2.92 2.22 -7.90
N ALA A 210 -3.61 3.35 -7.91
CA ALA A 210 -3.23 4.43 -8.83
C ALA A 210 -1.82 4.95 -8.47
N VAL A 211 -1.52 5.02 -7.17
CA VAL A 211 -0.20 5.38 -6.62
C VAL A 211 0.21 4.38 -5.53
N TYR A 212 1.38 3.76 -5.70
CA TYR A 212 2.05 2.96 -4.66
C TYR A 212 3.35 3.65 -4.25
N SER A 213 3.50 3.96 -2.96
CA SER A 213 4.62 4.75 -2.44
C SER A 213 5.51 3.97 -1.46
N THR A 214 6.78 3.88 -1.83
CA THR A 214 7.91 3.66 -0.93
C THR A 214 8.93 4.81 -1.04
N ALA A 215 8.46 5.99 -1.44
CA ALA A 215 9.26 7.17 -1.73
C ALA A 215 8.54 8.46 -1.26
N ASP A 216 9.16 9.62 -1.47
CA ASP A 216 8.44 10.89 -1.30
C ASP A 216 7.70 11.24 -2.59
N ILE A 217 6.39 11.05 -2.61
CA ILE A 217 5.55 11.29 -3.78
C ILE A 217 4.70 12.55 -3.59
N THR A 218 4.83 13.51 -4.52
CA THR A 218 3.95 14.68 -4.60
C THR A 218 3.22 14.68 -5.95
N VAL A 219 1.89 14.78 -5.93
CA VAL A 219 1.05 14.86 -7.14
C VAL A 219 0.19 16.11 -7.08
N LYS A 220 0.14 16.86 -8.18
CA LYS A 220 -0.64 18.10 -8.28
C LYS A 220 -1.54 18.09 -9.51
N ASN A 221 -2.78 18.54 -9.39
CA ASN A 221 -3.72 18.79 -10.50
C ASN A 221 -3.94 17.57 -11.43
N ALA A 222 -3.88 16.34 -10.90
CA ALA A 222 -3.97 15.12 -11.71
C ALA A 222 -5.24 14.30 -11.42
N ASN A 223 -5.65 13.50 -12.39
CA ASN A 223 -6.66 12.46 -12.20
C ASN A 223 -5.96 11.13 -11.91
N LEU A 224 -6.27 10.51 -10.77
CA LEU A 224 -5.74 9.23 -10.31
C LEU A 224 -6.90 8.26 -10.18
N THR A 225 -6.89 7.16 -10.92
CA THR A 225 -8.01 6.22 -10.96
C THR A 225 -7.53 4.78 -10.86
N ALA A 226 -7.95 4.08 -9.82
CA ALA A 226 -7.84 2.64 -9.71
C ALA A 226 -9.23 2.00 -9.84
N ASN A 227 -9.47 1.28 -10.93
CA ASN A 227 -10.81 0.74 -11.23
C ASN A 227 -11.17 -0.52 -10.42
N ASN A 228 -10.16 -1.22 -9.90
CA ASN A 228 -10.33 -2.51 -9.19
C ASN A 228 -9.44 -2.63 -7.94
N SER A 229 -8.85 -1.52 -7.47
CA SER A 229 -7.85 -1.46 -6.39
C SER A 229 -7.99 -0.17 -5.59
N GLU A 230 -7.15 -0.04 -4.57
CA GLU A 230 -6.98 1.14 -3.73
C GLU A 230 -6.61 2.36 -4.59
N ALA A 231 -7.05 3.56 -4.21
CA ALA A 231 -6.54 4.77 -4.86
C ALA A 231 -5.04 4.94 -4.56
N LEU A 232 -4.65 4.79 -3.29
CA LEU A 232 -3.34 5.17 -2.78
C LEU A 232 -2.84 4.16 -1.75
N VAL A 233 -1.56 3.81 -1.84
CA VAL A 233 -0.88 2.96 -0.86
C VAL A 233 0.43 3.61 -0.44
N ILE A 234 0.68 3.69 0.87
CA ILE A 234 1.96 4.11 1.45
C ILE A 234 2.50 2.98 2.31
N GLU A 235 3.77 2.66 2.09
CA GLU A 235 4.51 1.72 2.91
C GLU A 235 5.57 2.42 3.75
N GLY A 236 5.63 2.09 5.04
CA GLY A 236 6.65 2.53 5.99
C GLY A 236 6.81 4.04 6.13
N LYS A 237 8.05 4.54 6.20
CA LYS A 237 8.36 5.96 6.45
C LYS A 237 8.03 6.95 5.33
N ASN A 238 7.38 6.49 4.27
CA ASN A 238 7.28 7.21 3.00
C ASN A 238 6.07 8.15 2.95
N SER A 239 5.93 8.90 1.85
CA SER A 239 4.91 9.93 1.78
C SER A 239 4.12 9.98 0.48
N ILE A 240 2.87 10.43 0.60
CA ILE A 240 2.04 10.90 -0.52
C ILE A 240 1.47 12.27 -0.14
N THR A 241 1.78 13.28 -0.95
CA THR A 241 1.20 14.62 -0.89
C THR A 241 0.40 14.91 -2.16
N LEU A 242 -0.89 15.19 -2.02
CA LEU A 242 -1.80 15.52 -3.12
C LEU A 242 -2.27 16.98 -3.02
N GLU A 243 -2.20 17.71 -4.13
CA GLU A 243 -2.75 19.08 -4.25
C GLU A 243 -3.69 19.17 -5.45
N ASP A 244 -4.97 19.48 -5.21
CA ASP A 244 -5.99 19.64 -6.24
C ASP A 244 -6.13 18.43 -7.19
N CYS A 245 -5.91 17.22 -6.66
CA CYS A 245 -6.07 15.96 -7.40
C CYS A 245 -7.48 15.39 -7.28
N TYR A 246 -7.91 14.66 -8.30
CA TYR A 246 -9.10 13.80 -8.26
C TYR A 246 -8.64 12.35 -8.16
N ALA A 247 -8.74 11.74 -6.97
CA ALA A 247 -8.29 10.38 -6.70
C ALA A 247 -9.47 9.46 -6.43
N THR A 248 -9.54 8.32 -7.13
CA THR A 248 -10.63 7.35 -7.00
C THR A 248 -10.10 5.93 -6.90
N GLY A 249 -10.66 5.15 -5.98
CA GLY A 249 -10.41 3.71 -5.89
C GLY A 249 -11.70 2.91 -5.75
N ASN A 250 -11.61 1.65 -6.15
CA ASN A 250 -12.70 0.69 -6.15
C ASN A 250 -12.12 -0.70 -5.88
N MET A 251 -11.54 -0.85 -4.69
CA MET A 251 -10.91 -2.09 -4.27
C MET A 251 -11.92 -3.23 -4.24
N SER A 252 -11.56 -4.36 -4.85
CA SER A 252 -12.38 -5.56 -4.81
C SER A 252 -12.38 -6.18 -3.41
N ASP A 253 -13.54 -6.65 -2.97
CA ASP A 253 -13.75 -7.38 -1.71
C ASP A 253 -13.26 -8.84 -1.73
N THR A 254 -13.03 -9.39 -2.93
CA THR A 254 -12.79 -10.83 -3.13
C THR A 254 -11.51 -11.14 -3.89
N LYS A 255 -10.93 -10.13 -4.55
CA LYS A 255 -9.73 -10.29 -5.38
C LYS A 255 -8.55 -9.41 -4.97
N GLY A 256 -8.78 -8.47 -4.06
CA GLY A 256 -7.68 -7.73 -3.45
C GLY A 256 -6.90 -8.64 -2.50
N THR A 257 -5.59 -8.54 -2.57
CA THR A 257 -4.67 -9.35 -1.76
C THR A 257 -4.79 -9.06 -0.26
N SER A 258 -5.29 -7.87 0.09
CA SER A 258 -5.55 -7.41 1.45
C SER A 258 -7.04 -7.46 1.84
N SER A 259 -7.94 -7.87 0.94
CA SER A 259 -9.41 -7.80 1.18
C SER A 259 -9.88 -8.65 2.36
N SER A 260 -9.17 -9.75 2.65
CA SER A 260 -9.45 -10.59 3.82
C SER A 260 -9.18 -9.90 5.15
N GLU A 261 -8.30 -8.88 5.13
CA GLU A 261 -7.98 -8.06 6.30
C GLU A 261 -8.93 -6.86 6.35
N ASN A 262 -8.98 -6.10 5.27
CA ASN A 262 -9.79 -4.91 5.16
C ASN A 262 -9.96 -4.51 3.69
N VAL A 263 -11.18 -4.11 3.30
CA VAL A 263 -11.42 -3.45 2.01
C VAL A 263 -11.35 -1.94 2.24
N HIS A 264 -10.52 -1.24 1.48
CA HIS A 264 -10.25 0.18 1.68
C HIS A 264 -9.91 0.93 0.40
N ASN A 265 -9.99 2.25 0.46
CA ASN A 265 -9.60 3.15 -0.62
C ASN A 265 -8.14 3.65 -0.48
N VAL A 266 -7.69 3.93 0.75
CA VAL A 266 -6.32 4.36 1.03
C VAL A 266 -5.71 3.47 2.11
N MET A 267 -4.56 2.88 1.79
CA MET A 267 -3.79 2.04 2.72
C MET A 267 -2.52 2.75 3.17
N ILE A 268 -2.27 2.77 4.47
CA ILE A 268 -1.00 3.25 5.03
C ILE A 268 -0.53 2.22 6.04
N TYR A 269 0.58 1.54 5.74
CA TYR A 269 1.03 0.42 6.57
C TYR A 269 2.54 0.27 6.56
N GLN A 270 3.05 -0.56 7.47
CA GLN A 270 4.41 -1.07 7.38
C GLN A 270 4.34 -2.56 7.04
N SER A 271 4.97 -2.95 5.93
CA SER A 271 5.22 -4.36 5.67
C SER A 271 6.45 -4.83 6.47
N MET A 272 6.73 -6.14 6.46
CA MET A 272 7.98 -6.68 6.99
C MET A 272 8.87 -7.25 5.87
N SER A 273 8.67 -6.82 4.62
CA SER A 273 9.42 -7.33 3.47
C SER A 273 10.85 -6.79 3.38
N GLY A 274 11.09 -5.61 3.96
CA GLY A 274 12.34 -4.87 3.80
C GLY A 274 12.37 -3.95 2.58
N ASP A 275 11.26 -3.82 1.84
CA ASP A 275 11.15 -2.88 0.71
C ASP A 275 11.11 -1.42 1.17
N ALA A 276 10.49 -1.18 2.33
CA ALA A 276 10.41 0.13 2.96
C ALA A 276 10.93 0.10 4.40
N ASP A 277 11.75 1.10 4.75
CA ASP A 277 12.20 1.31 6.12
C ASP A 277 11.05 1.66 7.06
N VAL A 278 11.11 1.12 8.28
CA VAL A 278 10.23 1.50 9.40
C VAL A 278 10.42 2.96 9.76
N GLY A 279 9.32 3.68 9.91
CA GLY A 279 9.31 5.05 10.40
C GLY A 279 7.93 5.68 10.29
N THR A 280 7.93 7.01 10.25
CA THR A 280 6.70 7.81 10.20
C THR A 280 6.32 8.10 8.76
N SER A 281 5.20 7.54 8.31
CA SER A 281 4.56 7.90 7.05
C SER A 281 3.96 9.31 7.10
N VAL A 282 3.85 9.95 5.94
CA VAL A 282 3.17 11.25 5.79
C VAL A 282 2.14 11.18 4.68
N PHE A 283 0.88 11.41 5.03
CA PHE A 283 -0.19 11.60 4.06
C PHE A 283 -0.75 13.02 4.17
N SER A 284 -0.74 13.75 3.06
CA SER A 284 -1.33 15.08 2.99
C SER A 284 -2.19 15.22 1.74
N MET A 285 -3.39 15.77 1.87
CA MET A 285 -4.22 16.14 0.74
C MET A 285 -4.85 17.52 0.95
N THR A 286 -4.63 18.41 -0.02
CA THR A 286 -5.21 19.75 -0.05
C THR A 286 -6.05 19.94 -1.30
N GLY A 287 -7.29 20.38 -1.13
CA GLY A 287 -8.24 20.56 -2.23
C GLY A 287 -8.60 19.25 -2.93
N GLY A 288 -9.16 19.36 -4.14
CA GLY A 288 -9.51 18.20 -4.96
C GLY A 288 -10.59 17.29 -4.36
N SER A 289 -10.56 16.01 -4.73
CA SER A 289 -11.52 15.01 -4.26
C SER A 289 -10.89 13.63 -4.09
N LEU A 290 -11.29 12.94 -3.04
CA LEU A 290 -10.96 11.53 -2.79
C LEU A 290 -12.26 10.73 -2.74
N VAL A 291 -12.41 9.77 -3.66
CA VAL A 291 -13.63 8.97 -3.80
C VAL A 291 -13.30 7.50 -3.59
N GLY A 292 -13.92 6.88 -2.58
CA GLY A 292 -13.88 5.45 -2.33
C GLY A 292 -15.19 4.82 -2.78
N SER A 293 -15.11 3.73 -3.55
CA SER A 293 -16.31 3.04 -4.06
C SER A 293 -16.69 1.80 -3.26
N SER A 294 -15.80 1.34 -2.38
CA SER A 294 -15.91 0.07 -1.66
C SER A 294 -15.06 0.14 -0.38
N GLY A 295 -15.62 -0.29 0.75
CA GLY A 295 -14.94 -0.40 2.03
C GLY A 295 -14.62 0.92 2.74
N ASP A 296 -13.63 0.88 3.63
CA ASP A 296 -13.21 2.04 4.42
C ASP A 296 -12.50 3.09 3.56
N MET A 297 -12.64 4.37 3.88
CA MET A 297 -11.90 5.41 3.14
C MET A 297 -10.39 5.36 3.46
N PHE A 298 -10.03 5.24 4.73
CA PHE A 298 -8.64 5.12 5.18
C PHE A 298 -8.47 3.92 6.10
N TYR A 299 -7.52 3.05 5.77
CA TYR A 299 -7.07 1.95 6.61
C TYR A 299 -5.59 2.13 6.97
N ILE A 300 -5.31 2.27 8.26
CA ILE A 300 -3.96 2.50 8.77
C ILE A 300 -3.63 1.42 9.81
N THR A 301 -2.55 0.67 9.57
CA THR A 301 -2.12 -0.44 10.45
C THR A 301 -0.60 -0.55 10.54
N ASN A 302 -0.08 -1.03 11.67
CA ASN A 302 1.34 -1.33 11.86
C ASN A 302 2.34 -0.19 11.57
N THR A 303 1.92 1.07 11.60
CA THR A 303 2.79 2.20 11.24
C THR A 303 2.43 3.46 12.03
N HIS A 304 3.37 4.41 12.08
CA HIS A 304 3.10 5.78 12.54
C HIS A 304 2.80 6.65 11.32
N CYS A 305 1.74 7.45 11.37
CA CYS A 305 1.30 8.31 10.26
C CYS A 305 1.01 9.73 10.74
N LEU A 306 1.57 10.71 10.04
CA LEU A 306 1.14 12.10 10.10
C LEU A 306 0.16 12.34 8.95
N MET A 307 -1.10 12.56 9.28
CA MET A 307 -2.19 12.72 8.32
C MET A 307 -2.72 14.15 8.33
N THR A 308 -2.78 14.80 7.18
CA THR A 308 -3.39 16.14 7.03
C THR A 308 -4.40 16.17 5.89
N LEU A 309 -5.59 16.67 6.18
CA LEU A 309 -6.63 16.92 5.18
C LEU A 309 -7.08 18.37 5.25
N SER A 310 -7.11 19.05 4.10
CA SER A 310 -7.56 20.44 4.01
C SER A 310 -8.39 20.71 2.75
N GLY A 311 -9.65 21.13 2.91
CA GLY A 311 -10.54 21.47 1.80
C GLY A 311 -10.81 20.33 0.80
N VAL A 312 -10.63 19.07 1.20
CA VAL A 312 -10.79 17.90 0.32
C VAL A 312 -12.26 17.50 0.23
N ASN A 313 -12.78 17.27 -0.97
CA ASN A 313 -14.09 16.63 -1.14
C ASN A 313 -13.97 15.10 -0.98
N ILE A 314 -14.30 14.57 0.19
CA ILE A 314 -14.27 13.13 0.48
C ILE A 314 -15.64 12.52 0.24
N VAL A 315 -15.70 11.47 -0.57
CA VAL A 315 -16.92 10.71 -0.85
C VAL A 315 -16.64 9.23 -0.64
N ASN A 316 -17.12 8.66 0.46
CA ASN A 316 -17.19 7.20 0.60
C ASN A 316 -18.57 6.73 0.12
N ASN A 317 -18.60 5.98 -0.99
CA ASN A 317 -19.85 5.44 -1.54
C ASN A 317 -20.28 4.15 -0.85
N ASP A 318 -19.39 3.52 -0.08
CA ASP A 318 -19.74 2.41 0.79
C ASP A 318 -20.26 2.95 2.12
N ALA A 319 -21.55 2.75 2.38
CA ALA A 319 -22.20 3.25 3.59
C ALA A 319 -21.84 2.45 4.85
N ASP A 320 -21.34 1.23 4.69
CA ASP A 320 -20.90 0.38 5.80
C ASP A 320 -19.41 0.61 6.12
N GLY A 321 -18.67 1.25 5.20
CA GLY A 321 -17.27 1.61 5.37
C GLY A 321 -17.04 2.77 6.34
N ALA A 322 -16.03 2.64 7.19
CA ALA A 322 -15.57 3.70 8.07
C ALA A 322 -14.91 4.84 7.27
N LEU A 323 -14.95 6.05 7.83
CA LEU A 323 -14.10 7.14 7.34
C LEU A 323 -12.63 6.82 7.62
N LEU A 324 -12.30 6.40 8.84
CA LEU A 324 -10.92 6.11 9.23
C LEU A 324 -10.88 4.92 10.19
N ARG A 325 -10.10 3.90 9.84
CA ARG A 325 -9.82 2.74 10.67
C ARG A 325 -8.35 2.71 11.06
N VAL A 326 -8.07 2.82 12.36
CA VAL A 326 -6.73 2.82 12.96
C VAL A 326 -6.61 1.62 13.89
N VAL A 327 -6.11 0.50 13.39
CA VAL A 327 -6.17 -0.79 14.10
C VAL A 327 -4.93 -1.65 13.85
N GLY A 328 -4.67 -2.60 14.74
CA GLY A 328 -3.82 -3.75 14.44
C GLY A 328 -4.46 -4.68 13.42
N ASN A 329 -3.63 -5.46 12.73
CA ASN A 329 -4.06 -6.45 11.75
C ASN A 329 -3.82 -7.89 12.24
N SER A 330 -4.39 -8.87 11.54
CA SER A 330 -4.26 -10.30 11.89
C SER A 330 -2.84 -10.88 11.77
N ALA A 331 -1.88 -10.13 11.19
CA ALA A 331 -0.54 -10.57 10.81
C ALA A 331 -0.49 -11.73 9.80
N SER A 332 -1.63 -12.21 9.28
CA SER A 332 -1.70 -13.25 8.23
C SER A 332 -0.98 -12.84 6.94
N ARG A 333 -0.83 -11.53 6.72
CA ARG A 333 -0.12 -10.90 5.60
C ARG A 333 1.35 -10.57 5.90
N GLY A 334 1.87 -11.01 7.04
CA GLY A 334 3.24 -10.71 7.48
C GLY A 334 3.45 -9.27 7.96
N TRP A 335 2.39 -8.49 8.19
CA TRP A 335 2.50 -7.08 8.61
C TRP A 335 2.59 -6.93 10.13
N GLY A 336 3.77 -7.29 10.64
CA GLY A 336 4.08 -7.24 12.07
C GLY A 336 3.62 -8.48 12.82
N THR A 337 3.37 -8.33 14.11
CA THR A 337 2.97 -9.41 15.02
C THR A 337 1.54 -9.16 15.51
N ALA A 338 0.67 -10.16 15.37
CA ALA A 338 -0.71 -10.12 15.85
C ALA A 338 -0.77 -9.67 17.32
N GLY A 339 -1.64 -8.70 17.61
CA GLY A 339 -1.79 -8.12 18.95
C GLY A 339 -0.66 -7.14 19.36
N SER A 340 0.25 -6.78 18.46
CA SER A 340 1.35 -5.84 18.72
C SER A 340 1.68 -4.92 17.53
N ASN A 341 0.84 -4.94 16.49
CA ASN A 341 1.00 -4.22 15.22
C ASN A 341 -0.02 -3.08 15.06
N GLY A 342 -0.38 -2.42 16.17
CA GLY A 342 -1.28 -1.26 16.16
C GLY A 342 -0.69 -0.08 15.38
N ALA A 343 -1.57 0.79 14.90
CA ALA A 343 -1.18 2.03 14.23
C ALA A 343 -1.09 3.21 15.21
N GLN A 344 -0.28 4.20 14.86
CA GLN A 344 -0.21 5.50 15.55
C GLN A 344 -0.53 6.60 14.54
N VAL A 345 -1.57 7.39 14.76
CA VAL A 345 -2.02 8.40 13.80
C VAL A 345 -2.14 9.76 14.46
N GLU A 346 -1.46 10.75 13.89
CA GLU A 346 -1.67 12.16 14.20
C GLU A 346 -2.42 12.81 13.04
N PHE A 347 -3.71 13.06 13.24
CA PHE A 347 -4.61 13.54 12.20
C PHE A 347 -4.99 15.00 12.40
N ALA A 348 -4.57 15.86 11.47
CA ALA A 348 -4.97 17.26 11.39
C ALA A 348 -6.06 17.47 10.31
N ALA A 349 -7.26 17.81 10.76
CA ALA A 349 -8.36 18.27 9.91
C ALA A 349 -8.34 19.81 9.86
N ASP A 350 -7.93 20.38 8.73
CA ASP A 350 -7.64 21.82 8.58
C ASP A 350 -8.61 22.49 7.60
N GLY A 351 -9.65 23.17 8.10
CA GLY A 351 -10.71 23.69 7.23
C GLY A 351 -11.39 22.57 6.42
N GLN A 352 -11.50 21.39 7.03
CA GLN A 352 -11.94 20.16 6.39
C GLN A 352 -13.37 19.82 6.80
N THR A 353 -14.17 19.32 5.85
CA THR A 353 -15.45 18.69 6.14
C THR A 353 -15.27 17.17 6.11
N LEU A 354 -15.64 16.50 7.20
CA LEU A 354 -15.52 15.05 7.39
C LEU A 354 -16.90 14.47 7.70
N ALA A 355 -17.18 13.28 7.15
CA ALA A 355 -18.36 12.51 7.46
C ALA A 355 -18.03 11.01 7.51
N GLY A 356 -18.65 10.29 8.44
CA GLY A 356 -18.47 8.85 8.65
C GLY A 356 -17.82 8.51 9.99
N ASP A 357 -17.69 7.22 10.27
CA ASP A 357 -17.20 6.74 11.56
C ASP A 357 -15.67 6.61 11.60
N ILE A 358 -15.10 6.87 12.77
CA ILE A 358 -13.69 6.63 13.07
C ILE A 358 -13.60 5.51 14.10
N ILE A 359 -12.82 4.49 13.77
CA ILE A 359 -12.65 3.28 14.57
C ILE A 359 -11.19 3.18 14.97
N VAL A 360 -10.94 3.04 16.27
CA VAL A 360 -9.60 2.84 16.81
C VAL A 360 -9.62 1.60 17.70
N ASP A 361 -8.66 0.68 17.54
CA ASP A 361 -8.61 -0.47 18.44
C ASP A 361 -7.78 -0.20 19.71
N THR A 362 -7.89 -1.11 20.67
CA THR A 362 -7.21 -0.98 21.96
C THR A 362 -5.70 -0.96 21.87
N ILE A 363 -5.07 -1.42 20.79
CA ILE A 363 -3.60 -1.39 20.63
C ILE A 363 -3.09 -0.24 19.77
N SER A 364 -3.98 0.59 19.24
CA SER A 364 -3.65 1.69 18.34
C SER A 364 -3.91 3.06 18.98
N ASN A 365 -3.29 4.11 18.45
CA ASN A 365 -3.40 5.49 18.91
C ASN A 365 -3.90 6.40 17.79
N LEU A 366 -4.85 7.27 18.12
CA LEU A 366 -5.31 8.39 17.30
C LEU A 366 -5.21 9.68 18.12
N THR A 367 -4.43 10.63 17.63
CA THR A 367 -4.47 12.04 18.07
C THR A 367 -5.09 12.88 16.96
N MET A 368 -6.34 13.29 17.13
CA MET A 368 -7.07 14.08 16.13
C MET A 368 -7.19 15.54 16.56
N THR A 369 -6.82 16.45 15.67
CA THR A 369 -7.00 17.91 15.86
C THR A 369 -7.87 18.48 14.75
N MET A 370 -9.00 19.08 15.14
CA MET A 370 -9.86 19.86 14.25
C MET A 370 -9.53 21.35 14.40
N LYS A 371 -9.14 22.00 13.31
CA LYS A 371 -8.76 23.41 13.28
C LYS A 371 -9.32 24.17 12.08
N ASN A 372 -9.21 25.50 12.11
CA ASN A 372 -9.57 26.40 11.00
C ASN A 372 -11.00 26.22 10.45
N GLY A 373 -11.97 25.98 11.33
CA GLY A 373 -13.38 25.86 10.95
C GLY A 373 -13.80 24.48 10.43
N SER A 374 -13.00 23.44 10.68
CA SER A 374 -13.33 22.06 10.33
C SER A 374 -14.67 21.61 10.92
N THR A 375 -15.40 20.81 10.15
CA THR A 375 -16.64 20.16 10.57
C THR A 375 -16.50 18.65 10.47
N PHE A 376 -16.88 17.93 11.52
CA PHE A 376 -16.95 16.48 11.52
C PHE A 376 -18.37 16.02 11.86
N THR A 377 -18.93 15.12 11.05
CA THR A 377 -20.24 14.50 11.30
C THR A 377 -20.08 12.99 11.34
N GLY A 378 -20.11 12.41 12.53
CA GLY A 378 -19.77 10.98 12.70
C GLY A 378 -19.52 10.59 14.15
N THR A 379 -19.10 9.34 14.33
CA THR A 379 -18.68 8.82 15.64
C THR A 379 -17.18 8.56 15.70
N ILE A 380 -16.63 8.52 16.92
CA ILE A 380 -15.30 7.98 17.20
C ILE A 380 -15.47 6.95 18.30
N ASN A 381 -15.02 5.72 18.06
CA ASN A 381 -15.18 4.63 19.01
C ASN A 381 -13.90 3.80 19.14
N ILE A 382 -13.52 3.55 20.40
CA ILE A 382 -12.51 2.58 20.77
C ILE A 382 -13.15 1.19 20.79
N ILE A 383 -12.54 0.22 20.10
CA ILE A 383 -12.96 -1.18 20.06
C ILE A 383 -11.85 -2.09 20.57
N ASP A 384 -12.20 -3.29 21.04
CA ASP A 384 -11.18 -4.28 21.40
C ASP A 384 -10.39 -4.72 20.15
N ASN A 385 -9.07 -4.82 20.28
CA ASN A 385 -8.24 -5.46 19.28
C ASN A 385 -8.62 -6.94 19.14
N ALA A 386 -8.92 -7.38 17.93
CA ALA A 386 -9.41 -8.72 17.64
C ALA A 386 -8.41 -9.82 18.06
N GLU A 387 -7.11 -9.52 18.02
CA GLU A 387 -6.03 -10.44 18.37
C GLU A 387 -5.71 -10.45 19.88
N GLY A 388 -6.48 -9.73 20.70
CA GLY A 388 -6.32 -9.70 22.15
C GLY A 388 -5.02 -9.03 22.63
N GLY A 389 -4.48 -8.11 21.84
CA GLY A 389 -3.28 -7.37 22.18
C GLY A 389 -3.41 -6.50 23.43
N THR A 390 -2.27 -6.09 24.00
CA THR A 390 -2.25 -5.29 25.23
C THR A 390 -2.67 -3.85 24.96
N ALA A 391 -3.73 -3.39 25.62
CA ALA A 391 -4.26 -2.06 25.41
C ALA A 391 -3.25 -0.95 25.73
N VAL A 392 -3.18 0.07 24.86
CA VAL A 392 -2.50 1.35 25.13
C VAL A 392 -3.44 2.31 25.86
N SER A 393 -2.91 3.33 26.53
CA SER A 393 -3.74 4.26 27.31
C SER A 393 -4.44 5.32 26.46
N ASP A 394 -3.82 5.68 25.33
CA ASP A 394 -4.14 6.90 24.58
C ASP A 394 -4.76 6.58 23.21
N ASN A 395 -5.75 5.68 23.17
CA ASN A 395 -6.36 5.22 21.93
C ASN A 395 -7.00 6.34 21.10
N ALA A 396 -7.78 7.22 21.72
CA ALA A 396 -8.45 8.30 20.99
C ALA A 396 -8.41 9.60 21.78
N VAL A 397 -7.47 10.48 21.40
CA VAL A 397 -7.27 11.82 21.96
C VAL A 397 -7.73 12.85 20.95
N VAL A 398 -8.76 13.63 21.30
CA VAL A 398 -9.39 14.57 20.38
C VAL A 398 -9.26 16.01 20.87
N THR A 399 -8.81 16.90 19.99
CA THR A 399 -8.80 18.35 20.20
C THR A 399 -9.67 19.05 19.17
N ILE A 400 -10.63 19.84 19.65
CA ILE A 400 -11.52 20.65 18.81
C ILE A 400 -11.20 22.12 19.07
N GLU A 401 -10.58 22.79 18.11
CA GLU A 401 -10.25 24.20 18.24
C GLU A 401 -11.48 25.11 18.05
N ASN A 402 -11.33 26.37 18.46
CA ASN A 402 -12.36 27.38 18.31
C ASN A 402 -12.83 27.52 16.85
N GLY A 403 -14.14 27.60 16.65
CA GLY A 403 -14.76 27.68 15.33
C GLY A 403 -14.98 26.33 14.63
N CYS A 404 -14.46 25.22 15.15
CA CYS A 404 -14.74 23.89 14.62
C CYS A 404 -16.03 23.30 15.21
N THR A 405 -16.66 22.38 14.48
CA THR A 405 -17.94 21.75 14.87
C THR A 405 -17.88 20.23 14.74
N TRP A 406 -18.26 19.51 15.79
CA TRP A 406 -18.50 18.06 15.75
C TRP A 406 -20.00 17.76 15.93
N ASN A 407 -20.62 17.13 14.94
CA ASN A 407 -22.00 16.65 14.97
C ASN A 407 -22.01 15.14 15.23
N LEU A 408 -22.51 14.73 16.39
CA LEU A 408 -22.61 13.31 16.71
C LEU A 408 -23.74 12.64 15.91
N THR A 409 -23.46 11.46 15.39
CA THR A 409 -24.43 10.55 14.74
C THR A 409 -24.72 9.31 15.59
N GLY A 410 -24.00 9.15 16.71
CA GLY A 410 -24.06 8.01 17.61
C GLY A 410 -23.26 8.26 18.89
N ASN A 411 -23.33 7.31 19.81
CA ASN A 411 -22.50 7.35 21.01
C ASN A 411 -21.02 7.18 20.63
N CYS A 412 -20.16 7.88 21.34
CA CYS A 412 -18.72 7.87 21.13
C CYS A 412 -17.99 7.40 22.39
N THR A 413 -16.82 6.80 22.19
CA THR A 413 -15.91 6.37 23.25
C THR A 413 -14.51 6.87 22.95
N LEU A 414 -13.95 7.70 23.84
CA LEU A 414 -12.66 8.36 23.67
C LEU A 414 -11.75 8.11 24.87
N THR A 415 -10.45 8.30 24.71
CA THR A 415 -9.54 8.46 25.85
C THR A 415 -9.74 9.82 26.49
N SER A 416 -9.60 10.89 25.72
CA SER A 416 -9.73 12.26 26.22
C SER A 416 -10.20 13.24 25.14
N LEU A 417 -10.79 14.34 25.60
CA LEU A 417 -11.33 15.38 24.74
C LEU A 417 -10.99 16.76 25.30
N THR A 418 -10.37 17.60 24.48
CA THR A 418 -10.23 19.04 24.71
C THR A 418 -11.04 19.80 23.67
N SER A 419 -12.04 20.57 24.09
CA SER A 419 -12.89 21.31 23.14
C SER A 419 -12.99 22.79 23.49
N ASN A 420 -12.60 23.61 22.52
CA ASN A 420 -12.90 25.05 22.43
C ASN A 420 -13.90 25.35 21.30
N GLY A 421 -14.34 24.32 20.57
CA GLY A 421 -15.33 24.42 19.49
C GLY A 421 -16.74 24.01 19.92
N THR A 422 -17.60 23.74 18.95
CA THR A 422 -18.98 23.33 19.17
C THR A 422 -19.13 21.82 19.03
N ILE A 423 -19.81 21.18 19.99
CA ILE A 423 -20.21 19.77 19.90
C ILE A 423 -21.73 19.71 19.91
N ASN A 424 -22.31 19.21 18.83
CA ASN A 424 -23.73 18.96 18.70
C ASN A 424 -24.00 17.50 19.06
N PHE A 425 -24.39 17.25 20.31
CA PHE A 425 -24.59 15.90 20.84
C PHE A 425 -25.75 15.14 20.17
N ASN A 426 -26.75 15.84 19.64
CA ASN A 426 -27.88 15.23 18.92
C ASN A 426 -28.61 14.09 19.67
N GLY A 427 -28.59 14.12 21.01
CA GLY A 427 -29.18 13.08 21.86
C GLY A 427 -28.26 11.91 22.19
N TYR A 428 -27.01 11.94 21.73
CA TYR A 428 -25.96 10.95 22.01
C TYR A 428 -25.01 11.44 23.09
N THR A 429 -24.10 10.55 23.51
CA THR A 429 -23.10 10.85 24.55
C THR A 429 -21.69 10.54 24.09
N ILE A 430 -20.72 11.21 24.71
CA ILE A 430 -19.30 10.85 24.63
C ILE A 430 -18.91 10.28 25.99
N THR A 431 -18.42 9.04 26.01
CA THR A 431 -17.85 8.41 27.21
C THR A 431 -16.32 8.48 27.14
N LEU A 432 -15.69 9.01 28.17
CA LEU A 432 -14.23 9.07 28.29
C LEU A 432 -13.69 7.85 29.05
N ALA A 433 -12.40 7.55 28.89
CA ALA A 433 -11.75 6.41 29.55
C ALA A 433 -11.78 6.46 31.09
N ASP A 434 -11.93 7.65 31.69
CA ASP A 434 -12.10 7.82 33.14
C ASP A 434 -13.56 7.60 33.62
N GLY A 435 -14.47 7.26 32.71
CA GLY A 435 -15.90 7.05 32.97
C GLY A 435 -16.74 8.33 32.90
N THR A 436 -16.15 9.49 32.61
CA THR A 436 -16.89 10.73 32.41
C THR A 436 -17.80 10.62 31.18
N VAL A 437 -19.06 11.06 31.33
CA VAL A 437 -20.06 11.08 30.25
C VAL A 437 -20.44 12.53 29.94
N LEU A 438 -20.22 12.94 28.69
CA LEU A 438 -20.59 14.24 28.14
C LEU A 438 -21.88 14.12 27.32
N LYS A 439 -22.77 15.12 27.41
CA LYS A 439 -24.10 15.12 26.78
C LYS A 439 -24.65 16.53 26.58
#